data_AF-A0A257GTR1-F1
#
_entry.id   AF-A0A257GTR1-F1
#
_cell.length_a   1.000
_cell.length_b   1.000
_cell.length_c   1.000
_cell.angle_alpha   90.00
_cell.angle_beta   90.00
_cell.angle_gamma   90.00
#
_symmetry.space_group_name_H-M   'P 1'
#
loop_
_entity.id
_entity.type
_entity.pdbx_description
1 polymer ?
#
loop_
_entity_poly.entity_id
_entity_poly.type
_entity_poly.pdbx_seq_one_letter_code
_entity_poly.pdbx_strand_id
1 'polypeptide(L)'
;EYGGSIPAILIRTPGTNSASATVIDGFEMAKQGKAGEALGISLVSGLVGGLFGLVVLVLATESLAKVALAFTPAAYFSLGILGLSVIAGLSGGSLLKGLIAACTGLMIAFIGSDPVAGVSRFTFGSADLLDGVKPIFVMVGLFAVTEMLVQIGEPAWAKADKVTSRLKLPDWAMWKRLFRPQAIGAAVGTIEGVTPGAGGTVAAFMA
;
A
#
# COMPACT_ATOMS: atom_id res chain seq x y z
N GLU A 1 -8.12 3.91 -2.00
CA GLU A 1 -8.22 3.52 -0.58
C GLU A 1 -8.66 4.68 0.30
N TYR A 2 -9.96 5.01 0.33
CA TYR A 2 -10.44 6.14 1.15
C TYR A 2 -10.58 5.77 2.63
N GLY A 3 -10.99 4.54 2.96
CA GLY A 3 -11.17 4.13 4.35
C GLY A 3 -9.88 4.20 5.18
N GLY A 4 -8.73 3.86 4.59
CA GLY A 4 -7.42 3.92 5.23
C GLY A 4 -6.86 5.34 5.38
N SER A 5 -7.30 6.30 4.55
CA SER A 5 -6.84 7.69 4.62
C SER A 5 -7.53 8.51 5.70
N ILE A 6 -8.72 8.13 6.15
CA ILE A 6 -9.42 8.79 7.27
C ILE A 6 -8.58 8.78 8.56
N PRO A 7 -8.16 7.61 9.09
CA PRO A 7 -7.32 7.59 10.29
C PRO A 7 -5.91 8.14 10.00
N ALA A 8 -5.40 8.03 8.78
CA ALA A 8 -4.13 8.62 8.37
C ALA A 8 -4.13 10.15 8.51
N ILE A 9 -5.19 10.80 8.03
CA ILE A 9 -5.36 12.26 8.02
C ILE A 9 -5.68 12.78 9.42
N LEU A 10 -6.57 12.12 10.16
CA LEU A 10 -7.11 12.66 11.41
C LEU A 10 -6.24 12.40 12.62
N ILE A 11 -5.59 11.24 12.69
CA ILE A 11 -4.89 10.78 13.89
C ILE A 11 -3.50 10.20 13.61
N ARG A 12 -2.94 10.47 12.41
CA ARG A 12 -1.62 10.02 11.98
C ARG A 12 -1.44 8.50 11.91
N THR A 13 -2.53 7.73 11.93
CA THR A 13 -2.47 6.26 11.93
C THR A 13 -2.98 5.74 10.59
N PRO A 14 -2.10 5.34 9.65
CA PRO A 14 -2.55 4.84 8.35
C PRO A 14 -3.29 3.51 8.52
N GLY A 15 -4.49 3.41 7.93
CA GLY A 15 -5.27 2.16 7.95
C GLY A 15 -4.85 1.16 6.88
N THR A 16 -4.01 1.57 5.91
CA THR A 16 -3.49 0.76 4.82
C THR A 16 -2.07 1.20 4.46
N ASN A 17 -1.30 0.33 3.81
CA ASN A 17 0.09 0.62 3.45
C ASN A 17 0.20 1.84 2.52
N SER A 18 -0.68 1.95 1.51
CA SER A 18 -0.67 3.09 0.58
C SER A 18 -1.15 4.39 1.24
N ALA A 19 -1.94 4.31 2.33
CA ALA A 19 -2.30 5.50 3.10
C ALA A 19 -1.13 6.07 3.92
N SER A 20 -0.02 5.34 4.08
CA SER A 20 1.20 5.83 4.75
C SER A 20 1.76 7.08 4.08
N ALA A 21 1.72 7.16 2.73
CA ALA A 21 2.11 8.36 2.00
C ALA A 21 1.14 9.53 2.29
N THR A 22 -0.16 9.22 2.42
CA THR A 22 -1.20 10.21 2.75
C THR A 22 -1.02 10.80 4.15
N VAL A 23 -0.39 10.09 5.10
CA VAL A 23 -0.11 10.62 6.44
C VAL A 23 0.75 11.87 6.37
N ILE A 24 1.76 11.90 5.48
CA ILE A 24 2.76 12.97 5.41
C ILE A 24 2.10 14.33 5.17
N ASP A 25 1.26 14.42 4.13
CA ASP A 25 0.59 15.68 3.79
C ASP A 25 -0.75 15.84 4.52
N GLY A 26 -1.51 14.76 4.62
CA GLY A 26 -2.86 14.76 5.16
C GLY A 26 -2.92 15.13 6.63
N PHE A 27 -2.01 14.60 7.44
CA PHE A 27 -1.97 14.92 8.87
C PHE A 27 -1.48 16.36 9.13
N GLU A 28 -0.52 16.85 8.35
CA GLU A 28 -0.06 18.24 8.44
C GLU A 28 -1.17 19.24 8.02
N MET A 29 -1.96 18.91 6.99
CA MET A 29 -3.16 19.66 6.66
C MET A 29 -4.19 19.64 7.80
N ALA A 30 -4.34 18.51 8.49
CA ALA A 30 -5.25 18.40 9.63
C ALA A 30 -4.81 19.28 10.81
N LYS A 31 -3.52 19.32 11.13
CA LYS A 31 -2.94 20.24 12.14
C LYS A 31 -3.18 21.71 11.80
N GLN A 32 -3.22 22.07 10.51
CA GLN A 32 -3.54 23.42 10.04
C GLN A 32 -5.05 23.75 10.09
N GLY A 33 -5.89 22.87 10.63
CA GLY A 33 -7.35 23.03 10.64
C GLY A 33 -8.03 22.75 9.30
N LYS A 34 -7.30 22.22 8.30
CA LYS A 34 -7.81 21.91 6.95
C LYS A 34 -8.17 20.43 6.76
N ALA A 35 -8.47 19.71 7.85
CA ALA A 35 -8.71 18.27 7.79
C ALA A 35 -9.87 17.87 6.86
N GLY A 36 -10.97 18.62 6.86
CA GLY A 36 -12.11 18.38 5.96
C GLY A 36 -11.76 18.54 4.49
N GLU A 37 -10.84 19.44 4.17
CA GLU A 37 -10.32 19.65 2.81
C GLU A 37 -9.37 18.52 2.42
N ALA A 38 -8.48 18.09 3.32
CA ALA A 38 -7.62 16.93 3.10
C ALA A 38 -8.44 15.65 2.84
N LEU A 39 -9.51 15.43 3.62
CA LEU A 39 -10.45 14.33 3.41
C LEU A 39 -11.15 14.43 2.05
N GLY A 40 -11.59 15.63 1.65
CA GLY A 40 -12.22 15.85 0.35
C GLY A 40 -11.29 15.60 -0.83
N ILE A 41 -10.03 16.05 -0.74
CA ILE A 41 -9.00 15.78 -1.75
C ILE A 41 -8.73 14.28 -1.83
N SER A 42 -8.56 13.60 -0.69
CA SER A 42 -8.34 12.15 -0.65
C SER A 42 -9.50 11.37 -1.28
N LEU A 43 -10.74 11.78 -1.00
CA LEU A 43 -11.94 11.16 -1.57
C LEU A 43 -11.98 11.31 -3.10
N VAL A 44 -11.83 12.54 -3.60
CA VAL A 44 -11.97 12.81 -5.04
C VAL A 44 -10.80 12.20 -5.82
N SER A 45 -9.57 12.36 -5.36
CA SER A 45 -8.40 11.74 -5.99
C SER A 45 -8.49 10.22 -5.98
N GLY A 46 -8.93 9.63 -4.86
CA GLY A 46 -9.14 8.18 -4.76
C GLY A 46 -10.24 7.66 -5.67
N LEU A 47 -11.33 8.40 -5.83
CA LEU A 47 -12.42 8.06 -6.75
C LEU A 47 -11.95 8.13 -8.21
N VAL A 48 -11.31 9.22 -8.62
CA VAL A 48 -10.82 9.40 -10.00
C VAL A 48 -9.75 8.36 -10.34
N GLY A 49 -8.78 8.14 -9.46
CA GLY A 49 -7.76 7.11 -9.64
C GLY A 49 -8.35 5.70 -9.68
N GLY A 50 -9.34 5.41 -8.83
CA GLY A 50 -10.03 4.12 -8.82
C GLY A 50 -10.84 3.87 -10.10
N LEU A 51 -11.57 4.89 -10.60
CA LEU A 51 -12.29 4.80 -11.86
C LEU A 51 -11.35 4.65 -13.06
N PHE A 52 -10.26 5.42 -13.09
CA PHE A 52 -9.25 5.29 -14.13
C PHE A 52 -8.61 3.90 -14.13
N GLY A 53 -8.18 3.42 -12.96
CA GLY A 53 -7.61 2.09 -12.81
C GLY A 53 -8.58 0.98 -13.21
N LEU A 54 -9.88 1.12 -12.90
CA LEU A 54 -10.91 0.19 -13.35
C LEU A 54 -11.01 0.17 -14.88
N VAL A 55 -11.05 1.33 -15.54
CA VAL A 55 -11.11 1.42 -17.00
C VAL A 55 -9.87 0.76 -17.62
N VAL A 56 -8.68 1.08 -17.11
CA VAL A 56 -7.44 0.46 -17.61
C VAL A 56 -7.46 -1.05 -17.40
N LEU A 57 -7.87 -1.53 -16.22
CA LEU A 57 -7.95 -2.95 -15.93
C LEU A 57 -8.89 -3.66 -16.90
N VAL A 58 -10.11 -3.14 -17.11
CA VAL A 58 -11.08 -3.73 -18.04
C VAL A 58 -10.51 -3.83 -19.45
N LEU A 59 -9.84 -2.78 -19.93
CA LEU A 59 -9.21 -2.77 -21.26
C LEU A 59 -8.01 -3.72 -21.35
N ALA A 60 -7.24 -3.87 -20.26
CA ALA A 60 -6.02 -4.68 -20.23
C ALA A 60 -6.27 -6.15 -19.86
N THR A 61 -7.46 -6.50 -19.34
CA THR A 61 -7.76 -7.83 -18.76
C THR A 61 -7.50 -8.97 -19.75
N GLU A 62 -7.96 -8.85 -21.00
CA GLU A 62 -7.78 -9.93 -21.99
C GLU A 62 -6.29 -10.15 -22.32
N SER A 63 -5.53 -9.06 -22.49
CA SER A 63 -4.10 -9.11 -22.76
C SER A 63 -3.32 -9.69 -21.57
N LEU A 64 -3.64 -9.26 -20.34
CA LEU A 64 -3.03 -9.79 -19.12
C LEU A 64 -3.32 -11.28 -18.95
N ALA A 65 -4.53 -11.74 -19.26
CA ALA A 65 -4.89 -13.16 -19.16
C ALA A 65 -4.05 -14.03 -20.11
N LYS A 66 -3.85 -13.59 -21.36
CA LYS A 66 -2.99 -14.31 -22.33
C LYS A 66 -1.55 -14.38 -21.85
N VAL A 67 -1.04 -13.29 -21.28
CA VAL A 67 0.30 -13.24 -20.70
C VAL A 67 0.40 -14.20 -19.52
N ALA A 68 -0.54 -14.16 -18.57
CA ALA A 68 -0.55 -15.02 -17.39
C ALA A 68 -0.59 -16.52 -17.76
N LEU A 69 -1.35 -16.91 -18.78
CA LEU A 69 -1.41 -18.29 -19.26
C LEU A 69 -0.10 -18.76 -19.91
N ALA A 70 0.75 -17.85 -20.38
CA ALA A 70 2.05 -18.17 -20.93
C ALA A 70 3.15 -18.33 -19.86
N PHE A 71 2.84 -18.12 -18.58
CA PHE A 71 3.84 -18.23 -17.51
C PHE A 71 4.27 -19.68 -17.32
N THR A 72 5.54 -19.92 -17.61
CA THR A 72 6.23 -21.18 -17.30
C THR A 72 6.91 -21.09 -15.93
N PRO A 73 7.36 -22.22 -15.35
CA PRO A 73 8.12 -22.20 -14.09
C PRO A 73 9.33 -21.25 -14.11
N ALA A 74 10.01 -21.13 -15.26
CA ALA A 74 11.09 -20.17 -15.45
C ALA A 74 10.61 -18.72 -15.35
N ALA A 75 9.45 -18.38 -15.92
CA ALA A 75 8.86 -17.04 -15.81
C ALA A 75 8.48 -16.70 -14.37
N TYR A 76 7.92 -17.65 -13.60
CA TYR A 76 7.65 -17.46 -12.17
C TYR A 76 8.92 -17.21 -11.36
N PHE A 77 10.01 -17.93 -11.67
CA PHE A 77 11.31 -17.71 -11.02
C PHE A 77 11.88 -16.32 -11.34
N SER A 78 11.86 -15.91 -12.61
CA SER A 78 12.29 -14.57 -13.03
C SER A 78 11.45 -13.47 -12.40
N LEU A 79 10.13 -13.68 -12.25
CA LEU A 79 9.22 -12.77 -11.57
C LEU A 79 9.60 -12.59 -10.09
N GLY A 80 9.95 -13.68 -9.42
CA GLY A 80 10.44 -13.65 -8.03
C GLY A 80 11.73 -12.85 -7.90
N ILE A 81 12.70 -13.07 -8.80
CA ILE A 81 13.95 -12.30 -8.82
C ILE A 81 13.67 -10.82 -9.06
N LEU A 82 12.78 -10.49 -10.00
CA LEU A 82 12.40 -9.11 -10.28
C LEU A 82 11.80 -8.44 -9.04
N GLY A 83 10.86 -9.11 -8.36
CA GLY A 83 10.26 -8.59 -7.13
C GLY A 83 11.27 -8.38 -6.00
N LEU A 84 12.19 -9.33 -5.79
CA LEU A 84 13.28 -9.18 -4.82
C LEU A 84 14.22 -8.02 -5.18
N SER A 85 14.49 -7.82 -6.47
CA SER A 85 15.34 -6.73 -6.97
C SER A 85 14.70 -5.37 -6.72
N VAL A 86 13.39 -5.26 -6.91
CA VAL A 86 12.61 -4.04 -6.60
C VAL A 86 12.69 -3.73 -5.10
N ILE A 87 12.45 -4.71 -4.23
CA ILE A 87 12.56 -4.51 -2.76
C ILE A 87 13.96 -4.04 -2.37
N ALA A 88 14.99 -4.65 -2.94
CA ALA A 88 16.38 -4.28 -2.70
C ALA A 88 16.67 -2.83 -3.16
N GLY A 89 16.12 -2.41 -4.30
CA GLY A 89 16.25 -1.04 -4.81
C GLY A 89 15.53 0.02 -3.96
N LEU A 90 14.40 -0.33 -3.35
CA LEU A 90 13.62 0.56 -2.49
C LEU A 90 14.15 0.74 -1.06
N SER A 91 15.15 -0.06 -0.66
CA SER A 91 15.67 -0.08 0.71
C SER A 91 16.60 1.10 1.06
N GLY A 92 16.19 2.32 0.71
CA GLY A 92 16.94 3.57 0.82
C GLY A 92 17.94 3.63 1.98
N GLY A 93 19.21 3.81 1.65
CA GLY A 93 20.33 3.96 2.59
C GLY A 93 21.07 2.66 2.97
N SER A 94 20.48 1.47 2.84
CA SER A 94 21.20 0.20 3.09
C SER A 94 20.58 -0.99 2.35
N LEU A 95 21.23 -1.41 1.26
CA LEU A 95 20.85 -2.59 0.47
C LEU A 95 20.76 -3.87 1.32
N LEU A 96 21.67 -4.01 2.29
CA LEU A 96 21.73 -5.17 3.18
C LEU A 96 20.47 -5.32 4.02
N LYS A 97 19.93 -4.20 4.57
CA LYS A 97 18.69 -4.23 5.35
C LYS A 97 17.50 -4.64 4.49
N GLY A 98 17.46 -4.18 3.25
CA GLY A 98 16.43 -4.54 2.27
C GLY A 98 16.45 -6.03 1.94
N LEU A 99 17.64 -6.58 1.68
CA LEU A 99 17.81 -8.01 1.43
C LEU A 99 17.42 -8.87 2.64
N ILE A 100 17.79 -8.45 3.85
CA ILE A 100 17.38 -9.15 5.08
C ILE A 100 15.85 -9.14 5.21
N ALA A 101 15.21 -8.00 4.99
CA ALA A 101 13.75 -7.89 5.03
C ALA A 101 13.08 -8.75 3.95
N ALA A 102 13.61 -8.76 2.73
CA ALA A 102 13.11 -9.56 1.62
C ALA A 102 13.22 -11.06 1.90
N CYS A 103 14.38 -11.53 2.39
CA CYS A 103 14.58 -12.92 2.78
C CYS A 103 13.67 -13.33 3.94
N THR A 104 13.52 -12.47 4.95
CA THR A 104 12.63 -12.75 6.10
C THR A 104 11.17 -12.86 5.65
N GLY A 105 10.71 -11.94 4.79
CA GLY A 105 9.38 -12.00 4.20
C GLY A 105 9.16 -13.27 3.37
N LEU A 106 10.15 -13.67 2.57
CA LEU A 106 10.09 -14.89 1.77
C LEU A 106 10.01 -16.16 2.64
N MET A 107 10.75 -16.21 3.75
CA MET A 107 10.68 -17.31 4.71
C MET A 107 9.28 -17.43 5.33
N ILE A 108 8.66 -16.30 5.69
CA ILE A 108 7.28 -16.29 6.22
C ILE A 108 6.28 -16.73 5.13
N ALA A 109 6.47 -16.29 3.89
CA ALA A 109 5.61 -16.67 2.77
C ALA A 109 5.67 -18.15 2.40
N PHE A 110 6.74 -18.88 2.78
CA PHE A 110 6.82 -20.33 2.60
C PHE A 110 6.05 -21.15 3.64
N ILE A 111 5.52 -20.52 4.68
CA ILE A 111 4.68 -21.21 5.67
C ILE A 111 3.33 -21.51 5.01
N GLY A 112 2.96 -22.79 4.94
CA GLY A 112 1.68 -23.25 4.40
C GLY A 112 1.79 -24.33 3.34
N SER A 113 0.68 -24.61 2.68
CA SER A 113 0.62 -25.59 1.59
C SER A 113 1.08 -24.96 0.26
N ASP A 114 2.00 -25.64 -0.42
CA ASP A 114 2.45 -25.27 -1.76
C ASP A 114 1.29 -25.42 -2.77
N PRO A 115 0.86 -24.34 -3.45
CA PRO A 115 -0.25 -24.41 -4.40
C PRO A 115 0.07 -25.24 -5.65
N VAL A 116 1.35 -25.48 -5.95
CA VAL A 116 1.79 -26.25 -7.13
C VAL A 116 1.95 -27.72 -6.79
N ALA A 117 2.71 -28.04 -5.74
CA ALA A 117 3.04 -29.42 -5.39
C ALA A 117 2.13 -30.03 -4.30
N GLY A 118 1.29 -29.23 -3.64
CA GLY A 118 0.40 -29.69 -2.56
C GLY A 118 1.11 -30.08 -1.27
N VAL A 119 2.43 -29.88 -1.18
CA VAL A 119 3.23 -30.23 0.00
C VAL A 119 3.15 -29.14 1.06
N SER A 120 2.96 -29.52 2.31
CA SER A 120 2.97 -28.60 3.45
C SER A 120 4.40 -28.25 3.84
N ARG A 121 4.69 -26.94 3.95
CA ARG A 121 6.00 -26.41 4.32
C ARG A 121 5.88 -25.61 5.60
N PHE A 122 6.74 -25.90 6.58
CA PHE A 122 6.81 -25.17 7.87
C PHE A 122 5.48 -25.08 8.65
N THR A 123 4.59 -26.07 8.52
CA THR A 123 3.31 -26.10 9.23
C THR A 123 3.37 -26.75 10.62
N PHE A 124 4.48 -27.45 10.94
CA PHE A 124 4.76 -28.06 12.24
C PHE A 124 3.60 -28.91 12.84
N GLY A 125 2.74 -29.46 11.99
CA GLY A 125 1.58 -30.25 12.41
C GLY A 125 0.34 -29.45 12.83
N SER A 126 0.36 -28.12 12.75
CA SER A 126 -0.80 -27.27 13.00
C SER A 126 -1.67 -27.10 11.75
N ALA A 127 -2.98 -27.30 11.90
CA ALA A 127 -3.95 -27.07 10.85
C ALA A 127 -4.08 -25.57 10.50
N ASP A 128 -3.91 -24.68 11.47
CA ASP A 128 -4.00 -23.23 11.27
C ASP A 128 -2.90 -22.69 10.34
N LEU A 129 -1.75 -23.39 10.29
CA LEU A 129 -0.62 -23.01 9.44
C LEU A 129 -0.74 -23.54 8.01
N LEU A 130 -1.70 -24.41 7.70
CA LEU A 130 -1.89 -24.92 6.33
C LEU A 130 -2.28 -23.81 5.34
N ASP A 131 -3.11 -22.87 5.80
CA ASP A 131 -3.51 -21.67 5.05
C ASP A 131 -2.39 -20.62 4.96
N GLY A 132 -1.26 -20.86 5.63
CA GLY A 132 -0.14 -19.95 5.73
C GLY A 132 -0.41 -18.70 6.56
N VAL A 133 0.57 -17.80 6.61
CA VAL A 133 0.42 -16.53 7.33
C VAL A 133 -0.31 -15.53 6.45
N LYS A 134 -1.55 -15.21 6.81
CA LYS A 134 -2.36 -14.24 6.06
C LYS A 134 -1.68 -12.86 6.05
N PRO A 135 -1.48 -12.23 4.87
CA PRO A 135 -0.80 -10.94 4.76
C PRO A 135 -1.39 -9.86 5.67
N ILE A 136 -2.71 -9.89 5.90
CA ILE A 136 -3.39 -8.92 6.78
C ILE A 136 -2.84 -8.93 8.21
N PHE A 137 -2.48 -10.10 8.76
CA PHE A 137 -1.92 -10.20 10.11
C PHE A 137 -0.52 -9.60 10.19
N VAL A 138 0.29 -9.82 9.15
CA VAL A 138 1.63 -9.22 9.03
C VAL A 138 1.51 -7.70 8.98
N MET A 139 0.57 -7.17 8.20
CA MET A 139 0.38 -5.71 8.06
C MET A 139 -0.12 -5.07 9.36
N VAL A 140 -1.11 -5.68 10.03
CA VAL A 140 -1.59 -5.19 11.34
C VAL A 140 -0.45 -5.21 12.37
N GLY A 141 0.33 -6.28 12.40
CA GLY A 141 1.51 -6.39 13.28
C GLY A 141 2.57 -5.33 12.98
N LEU A 142 2.89 -5.06 11.71
CA LEU A 142 3.96 -4.14 11.34
C LEU A 142 3.55 -2.68 11.49
N PHE A 143 2.33 -2.30 11.09
CA PHE A 143 1.92 -0.89 11.07
C PHE A 143 1.13 -0.50 12.32
N ALA A 144 0.10 -1.25 12.69
CA ALA A 144 -0.77 -0.85 13.81
C ALA A 144 -0.06 -0.98 15.17
N VAL A 145 0.68 -2.06 15.40
CA VAL A 145 1.42 -2.25 16.66
C VAL A 145 2.58 -1.25 16.77
N THR A 146 3.33 -1.03 15.70
CA THR A 146 4.42 -0.05 15.69
C THR A 146 3.90 1.35 16.01
N GLU A 147 2.81 1.77 15.37
CA GLU A 147 2.21 3.08 15.62
C GLU A 147 1.70 3.19 17.07
N MET A 148 1.08 2.14 17.60
CA MET A 148 0.66 2.11 19.01
C MET A 148 1.85 2.29 19.97
N LEU A 149 2.97 1.62 19.72
CA LEU A 149 4.19 1.75 20.53
C LEU A 149 4.79 3.17 20.45
N VAL A 150 4.79 3.78 19.27
CA VAL A 150 5.24 5.17 19.07
C VAL A 150 4.36 6.14 19.85
N GLN A 151 3.04 6.00 19.75
CA GLN A 151 2.08 6.88 20.45
C GLN A 151 2.15 6.77 21.97
N ILE A 152 2.49 5.60 22.52
CA ILE A 152 2.74 5.44 23.96
C ILE A 152 3.95 6.27 24.41
N GLY A 153 4.96 6.42 23.54
CA GLY A 153 6.16 7.21 23.79
C GLY A 153 5.99 8.72 23.58
N GLU A 154 4.90 9.16 22.94
CA GLU A 154 4.66 10.59 22.70
C GLU A 154 4.05 11.29 23.93
N PRO A 155 4.54 12.50 24.29
CA PRO A 155 4.04 13.22 25.45
C PRO A 155 2.58 13.66 25.26
N ALA A 156 1.83 13.79 26.36
CA ALA A 156 0.39 14.03 26.33
C ALA A 156 -0.05 15.30 25.57
N TRP A 157 0.84 16.28 25.39
CA TRP A 157 0.61 17.51 24.62
C TRP A 157 0.81 17.35 23.10
N ALA A 158 1.46 16.27 22.65
CA ALA A 158 1.61 15.92 21.23
C ALA A 158 0.36 15.23 20.66
N LYS A 159 -0.57 14.82 21.53
CA LYS A 159 -1.88 14.29 21.13
C LYS A 159 -2.63 15.39 20.40
N ALA A 160 -2.87 15.18 19.10
CA ALA A 160 -3.68 16.09 18.31
C ALA A 160 -5.03 16.31 19.01
N ASP A 161 -5.41 17.58 19.17
CA ASP A 161 -6.76 17.95 19.58
C ASP A 161 -7.78 17.21 18.71
N LYS A 162 -8.96 16.87 19.26
CA LYS A 162 -10.04 16.24 18.49
C LYS A 162 -10.32 17.06 17.23
N VAL A 163 -9.75 16.63 16.10
CA VAL A 163 -9.95 17.25 14.80
C VAL A 163 -11.38 16.92 14.36
N THR A 164 -12.31 17.73 14.85
CA THR A 164 -13.70 17.69 14.39
C THR A 164 -13.75 18.44 13.09
N SER A 165 -13.80 17.71 11.97
CA SER A 165 -13.88 18.33 10.67
C SER A 165 -14.97 17.67 9.84
N ARG A 166 -15.85 18.51 9.30
CA ARG A 166 -16.83 18.10 8.30
C ARG A 166 -16.10 17.97 6.97
N LEU A 167 -16.39 16.89 6.24
CA LEU A 167 -15.89 16.69 4.88
C LEU A 167 -16.18 17.95 4.04
N LYS A 168 -15.14 18.50 3.41
CA LYS A 168 -15.24 19.64 2.51
C LYS A 168 -14.74 19.21 1.14
N LEU A 169 -15.66 19.09 0.19
CA LEU A 169 -15.30 18.74 -1.18
C LEU A 169 -14.45 19.87 -1.81
N PRO A 170 -13.44 19.52 -2.65
CA PRO A 170 -12.64 20.50 -3.34
C PRO A 170 -13.51 21.37 -4.25
N ASP A 171 -13.27 22.67 -4.24
CA ASP A 171 -13.94 23.61 -5.14
C ASP A 171 -13.42 23.47 -6.58
N TRP A 172 -14.08 24.12 -7.53
CA TRP A 172 -13.71 24.04 -8.95
C TRP A 172 -12.28 24.52 -9.23
N ALA A 173 -11.80 25.49 -8.45
CA ALA A 173 -10.42 25.99 -8.55
C ALA A 173 -9.41 24.93 -8.09
N MET A 174 -9.69 24.27 -6.96
CA MET A 174 -8.89 23.15 -6.45
C MET A 174 -8.94 21.97 -7.43
N TRP A 175 -10.09 21.66 -8.02
CA TRP A 175 -10.23 20.56 -8.98
C TRP A 175 -9.33 20.76 -10.20
N LYS A 176 -9.26 21.98 -10.74
CA LYS A 176 -8.31 22.34 -11.82
C LYS A 176 -6.85 22.20 -11.40
N ARG A 177 -6.52 22.51 -10.14
CA ARG A 177 -5.16 22.34 -9.60
C ARG A 177 -4.80 20.87 -9.42
N LEU A 178 -5.76 20.04 -9.01
CA LEU A 178 -5.57 18.61 -8.78
C LEU A 178 -5.51 17.79 -10.07
N PHE A 179 -6.06 18.28 -11.18
CA PHE A 179 -6.10 17.52 -12.45
C PHE A 179 -4.73 17.04 -12.93
N ARG A 180 -3.71 17.91 -12.89
CA ARG A 180 -2.34 17.55 -13.31
C ARG A 180 -1.71 16.49 -12.39
N PRO A 181 -1.65 16.68 -11.06
CA PRO A 181 -1.19 15.65 -10.12
C PRO A 181 -1.96 14.35 -10.25
N GLN A 182 -3.29 14.40 -10.37
CA GLN A 182 -4.11 13.19 -10.50
C GLN A 182 -3.81 12.43 -11.79
N ALA A 183 -3.59 13.12 -12.91
CA ALA A 183 -3.23 12.46 -14.17
C ALA A 183 -1.84 11.80 -14.10
N ILE A 184 -0.86 12.48 -13.49
CA ILE A 184 0.49 11.92 -13.29
C ILE A 184 0.41 10.71 -12.35
N GLY A 185 -0.25 10.86 -11.19
CA GLY A 185 -0.39 9.80 -10.21
C GLY A 185 -1.19 8.60 -10.74
N ALA A 186 -2.21 8.83 -11.58
CA ALA A 186 -2.94 7.77 -12.26
C ALA A 186 -2.05 7.01 -13.26
N ALA A 187 -1.22 7.71 -14.02
CA ALA A 187 -0.29 7.08 -14.97
C ALA A 187 0.81 6.30 -14.24
N VAL A 188 1.48 6.93 -13.27
CA VAL A 188 2.53 6.29 -12.45
C VAL A 188 1.95 5.11 -11.67
N GLY A 189 0.80 5.28 -11.03
CA GLY A 189 0.14 4.22 -10.28
C GLY A 189 -0.34 3.07 -11.15
N THR A 190 -0.70 3.32 -12.41
CA THR A 190 -1.04 2.27 -13.36
C THR A 190 0.18 1.49 -13.81
N ILE A 191 1.27 2.17 -14.17
CA ILE A 191 2.52 1.54 -14.58
C ILE A 191 3.07 0.70 -13.42
N GLU A 192 3.21 1.32 -12.25
CA GLU A 192 3.79 0.67 -11.08
C GLU A 192 2.87 -0.39 -10.47
N GLY A 193 1.55 -0.22 -10.61
CA GLY A 193 0.57 -1.23 -10.22
C GLY A 193 0.63 -2.50 -11.07
N VAL A 194 1.04 -2.40 -12.33
CA VAL A 194 1.30 -3.57 -13.21
C VAL A 194 2.67 -4.19 -12.91
N THR A 195 3.63 -3.41 -12.37
CA THR A 195 4.96 -3.90 -12.03
C THR A 195 4.91 -4.96 -10.91
N PRO A 196 5.50 -6.15 -11.11
CA PRO A 196 5.56 -7.19 -10.09
C PRO A 196 6.40 -6.76 -8.88
N GLY A 197 5.88 -6.97 -7.66
CA GLY A 197 6.64 -6.83 -6.41
C GLY A 197 6.65 -5.43 -5.77
N ALA A 198 6.53 -4.35 -6.54
CA ALA A 198 6.46 -2.98 -6.01
C ALA A 198 5.08 -2.65 -5.39
N GLY A 199 4.02 -3.04 -6.11
CA GLY A 199 2.63 -2.95 -5.66
C GLY A 199 2.14 -1.53 -5.36
N GLY A 200 0.97 -1.46 -4.72
CA GLY A 200 0.27 -0.19 -4.46
C GLY A 200 0.96 0.73 -3.45
N THR A 201 1.87 0.23 -2.61
CA THR A 201 2.59 1.05 -1.64
C THR A 201 3.64 1.92 -2.33
N VAL A 202 4.45 1.33 -3.21
CA VAL A 202 5.50 2.05 -3.96
C VAL A 202 4.86 3.05 -4.91
N ALA A 203 3.81 2.62 -5.61
CA ALA A 203 2.99 3.49 -6.44
C ALA A 203 2.51 4.73 -5.66
N ALA A 204 2.06 4.57 -4.41
CA ALA A 204 1.56 5.67 -3.59
C ALA A 204 2.64 6.63 -3.08
N PHE A 205 3.90 6.19 -2.95
CA PHE A 205 5.02 7.07 -2.60
C PHE A 205 5.62 7.77 -3.82
N MET A 206 5.42 7.24 -5.03
CA MET A 206 5.90 7.83 -6.29
C MET A 206 4.89 8.75 -6.97
N ALA A 207 3.60 8.51 -6.77
CA ALA A 207 2.47 9.26 -7.33
C ALA A 207 2.20 10.56 -6.55
#